data_AF-A0A7V7E9B4-F1
#
_entry.id   AF-A0A7V7E9B4-F1
#
_cell.length_a   1.000
_cell.length_b   1.000
_cell.length_c   1.000
_cell.angle_alpha   90.00
_cell.angle_beta   90.00
_cell.angle_gamma   90.00
#
_symmetry.space_group_name_H-M   'P 1'
#
loop_
_entity.id
_entity.type
_entity.pdbx_description
1 polymer ?
#
loop_
_entity_poly.entity_id
_entity_poly.type
_entity_poly.pdbx_seq_one_letter_code
_entity_poly.pdbx_strand_id
1 'polypeptide(L)'
;ADNLGGPVDSPVDAVATIAIPGGAELAARTMNGRLGIQGGLSILGTTGIVIPYSCSSWIHAIHSGVDVARASGLGHVAGCTGKTSEAAVRRLHGLEERAMIDMGGFAGGLLKYLRRHPLPRLTLGGGFAKMSKLAAGNFDLNSRAAAVDIAWLAGQLERLGAPAALLAEAAAAPTAARLLALAGELPLAPAVARQARETALAVLSGGVAVDVVVVDRAGTVIGHAG
;
A
#
# COMPACT_ATOMS: atom_id res chain seq x y z
N ALA A 1 -5.36 -32.19 -12.65
CA ALA A 1 -6.31 -33.27 -12.96
C ALA A 1 -5.61 -34.64 -13.05
N ASP A 2 -4.30 -34.66 -13.27
CA ASP A 2 -3.53 -35.89 -13.56
C ASP A 2 -3.40 -36.89 -12.39
N ASN A 3 -3.72 -36.52 -11.16
CA ASN A 3 -3.62 -37.41 -9.99
C ASN A 3 -4.86 -38.29 -9.76
N LEU A 4 -5.94 -38.11 -10.53
CA LEU A 4 -7.18 -38.89 -10.39
C LEU A 4 -7.27 -40.08 -11.36
N GLY A 5 -6.27 -40.29 -12.22
CA GLY A 5 -6.26 -41.30 -13.29
C GLY A 5 -5.16 -42.35 -13.19
N GLY A 6 -4.98 -42.96 -12.01
CA GLY A 6 -4.03 -44.07 -11.84
C GLY A 6 -4.49 -45.38 -12.52
N PRO A 7 -3.61 -46.39 -12.67
CA PRO A 7 -3.98 -47.67 -13.26
C PRO A 7 -5.09 -48.33 -12.42
N VAL A 8 -6.20 -48.66 -13.08
CA VAL A 8 -7.33 -49.39 -12.53
C VAL A 8 -7.58 -50.62 -13.39
N ASP A 9 -7.80 -51.77 -12.75
CA ASP A 9 -7.97 -53.08 -13.42
C ASP A 9 -9.28 -53.18 -14.24
N SER A 10 -10.20 -52.21 -14.08
CA SER A 10 -11.44 -52.07 -14.86
C SER A 10 -11.93 -50.62 -14.78
N PRO A 11 -12.76 -50.14 -15.73
CA PRO A 11 -13.33 -48.79 -15.66
C PRO A 11 -14.19 -48.63 -14.41
N VAL A 12 -13.90 -47.60 -13.61
CA VAL A 12 -14.58 -47.31 -12.35
C VAL A 12 -15.15 -45.90 -12.39
N ASP A 13 -16.43 -45.75 -12.07
CA ASP A 13 -17.05 -44.45 -11.85
C ASP A 13 -16.88 -44.03 -10.39
N ALA A 14 -16.24 -42.89 -10.15
CA ALA A 14 -16.02 -42.37 -8.81
C ALA A 14 -16.37 -40.88 -8.73
N VAL A 15 -17.02 -40.49 -7.63
CA VAL A 15 -17.29 -39.09 -7.27
C VAL A 15 -16.45 -38.73 -6.06
N ALA A 16 -15.61 -37.71 -6.18
CA ALA A 16 -14.77 -37.22 -5.10
C ALA A 16 -15.17 -35.78 -4.72
N THR A 17 -15.21 -35.50 -3.42
CA THR A 17 -15.35 -34.14 -2.89
C THR A 17 -14.04 -33.70 -2.26
N ILE A 18 -13.50 -32.57 -2.71
CA ILE A 18 -12.32 -31.95 -2.10
C ILE A 18 -12.81 -30.89 -1.13
N ALA A 19 -12.45 -31.04 0.14
CA ALA A 19 -12.80 -30.08 1.19
C ALA A 19 -11.53 -29.67 1.96
N ILE A 20 -11.53 -28.43 2.45
CA ILE A 20 -10.49 -27.92 3.35
C ILE A 20 -11.13 -27.75 4.72
N PRO A 21 -10.89 -28.66 5.69
CA PRO A 21 -11.39 -28.53 7.05
C PRO A 21 -10.95 -27.18 7.66
N GLY A 22 -11.89 -26.43 8.24
CA GLY A 22 -11.63 -25.08 8.76
C GLY A 22 -11.31 -24.03 7.67
N GLY A 23 -11.56 -24.33 6.39
CA GLY A 23 -11.23 -23.44 5.28
C GLY A 23 -11.91 -22.07 5.36
N ALA A 24 -13.15 -22.01 5.85
CA ALA A 24 -13.86 -20.74 6.04
C ALA A 24 -13.20 -19.84 7.10
N GLU A 25 -12.77 -20.43 8.22
CA GLU A 25 -12.09 -19.72 9.31
C GLU A 25 -10.69 -19.25 8.88
N LEU A 26 -9.96 -20.11 8.16
CA LEU A 26 -8.66 -19.76 7.61
C LEU A 26 -8.76 -18.68 6.53
N ALA A 27 -9.80 -18.71 5.69
CA ALA A 27 -10.02 -17.70 4.65
C ALA A 27 -10.12 -16.28 5.21
N ALA A 28 -10.71 -16.11 6.41
CA ALA A 28 -10.78 -14.82 7.09
C ALA A 28 -9.40 -14.24 7.46
N ARG A 29 -8.34 -15.06 7.46
CA ARG A 29 -6.95 -14.65 7.69
C ARG A 29 -6.14 -14.47 6.40
N THR A 30 -6.77 -14.58 5.24
CA THR A 30 -6.12 -14.43 3.93
C THR A 30 -6.58 -13.16 3.20
N MET A 31 -6.02 -12.91 2.02
CA MET A 31 -6.49 -11.84 1.14
C MET A 31 -7.77 -12.18 0.38
N ASN A 32 -8.34 -13.38 0.56
CA ASN A 32 -9.51 -13.85 -0.20
C ASN A 32 -10.71 -12.91 -0.12
N GLY A 33 -11.02 -12.39 1.08
CA GLY A 33 -12.10 -11.44 1.25
C GLY A 33 -11.91 -10.16 0.42
N ARG A 34 -10.67 -9.69 0.28
CA ARG A 34 -10.32 -8.51 -0.55
C ARG A 34 -10.48 -8.79 -2.04
N LEU A 35 -10.29 -10.05 -2.45
CA LEU A 35 -10.47 -10.52 -3.82
C LEU A 35 -11.93 -10.91 -4.13
N GLY A 36 -12.86 -10.72 -3.18
CA GLY A 36 -14.28 -11.07 -3.35
C GLY A 36 -14.62 -12.54 -3.10
N ILE A 37 -13.67 -13.34 -2.59
CA ILE A 37 -13.85 -14.76 -2.31
C ILE A 37 -14.36 -14.93 -0.88
N GLN A 38 -15.59 -15.43 -0.75
CA GLN A 38 -16.29 -15.61 0.53
C GLN A 38 -16.42 -17.07 0.91
N GLY A 39 -16.40 -17.36 2.21
CA GLY A 39 -16.74 -18.69 2.75
C GLY A 39 -15.70 -19.80 2.53
N GLY A 40 -14.52 -19.50 1.97
CA GLY A 40 -13.51 -20.54 1.75
C GLY A 40 -12.16 -20.04 1.23
N LEU A 41 -11.21 -20.97 1.23
CA LEU A 41 -9.87 -20.77 0.67
C LEU A 41 -9.86 -21.02 -0.84
N SER A 42 -8.93 -20.36 -1.54
CA SER A 42 -8.75 -20.55 -2.98
C SER A 42 -7.79 -21.69 -3.22
N ILE A 43 -8.22 -22.71 -3.98
CA ILE A 43 -7.33 -23.76 -4.49
C ILE A 43 -6.78 -23.25 -5.82
N LEU A 44 -5.54 -22.79 -5.80
CA LEU A 44 -4.86 -22.18 -6.94
C LEU A 44 -3.50 -22.84 -7.12
N GLY A 45 -3.07 -22.98 -8.38
CA GLY A 45 -1.77 -23.55 -8.73
C GLY A 45 -1.81 -24.19 -10.11
N THR A 46 -1.25 -23.51 -11.10
CA THR A 46 -1.11 -24.08 -12.45
C THR A 46 0.08 -25.03 -12.54
N THR A 47 1.11 -24.80 -11.72
CA THR A 47 2.37 -25.58 -11.74
C THR A 47 2.54 -26.53 -10.56
N GLY A 48 1.71 -26.41 -9.51
CA GLY A 48 1.86 -27.19 -8.27
C GLY A 48 3.07 -26.81 -7.40
N ILE A 49 3.84 -25.78 -7.77
CA ILE A 49 5.02 -25.32 -7.03
C ILE A 49 4.71 -24.02 -6.28
N VAL A 50 4.93 -24.00 -4.96
CA VAL A 50 4.83 -22.78 -4.14
C VAL A 50 6.18 -22.06 -4.16
N ILE A 51 6.23 -20.90 -4.78
CA ILE A 51 7.40 -20.01 -4.71
C ILE A 51 7.23 -19.12 -3.48
N PRO A 52 8.18 -19.11 -2.53
CA PRO A 52 8.11 -18.24 -1.35
C PRO A 52 8.08 -16.76 -1.76
N TYR A 53 7.45 -15.92 -0.92
CA TYR A 53 7.22 -14.49 -1.16
C TYR A 53 8.49 -13.76 -1.66
N SER A 54 8.61 -13.59 -2.97
CA SER A 54 9.59 -12.74 -3.63
C SER A 54 9.04 -11.32 -3.77
N CYS A 55 9.90 -10.33 -4.01
CA CYS A 55 9.42 -8.98 -4.38
C CYS A 55 8.49 -9.03 -5.61
N SER A 56 8.72 -9.94 -6.56
CA SER A 56 7.83 -10.10 -7.71
C SER A 56 6.44 -10.58 -7.30
N SER A 57 6.31 -11.52 -6.36
CA SER A 57 5.01 -11.98 -5.86
C SER A 57 4.20 -10.86 -5.19
N TRP A 58 4.86 -9.94 -4.48
CA TRP A 58 4.19 -8.78 -3.88
C TRP A 58 3.68 -7.80 -4.95
N ILE A 59 4.47 -7.54 -5.98
CA ILE A 59 4.06 -6.69 -7.11
C ILE A 59 2.88 -7.32 -7.85
N HIS A 60 2.88 -8.64 -8.05
CA HIS A 60 1.73 -9.35 -8.63
C HIS A 60 0.47 -9.21 -7.77
N ALA A 61 0.58 -9.31 -6.45
CA ALA A 61 -0.56 -9.09 -5.55
C ALA A 61 -1.14 -7.67 -5.66
N ILE A 62 -0.29 -6.65 -5.82
CA ILE A 62 -0.72 -5.27 -6.09
C ILE A 62 -1.49 -5.19 -7.41
N HIS A 63 -0.97 -5.80 -8.48
CA HIS A 63 -1.63 -5.81 -9.79
C HIS A 63 -3.01 -6.48 -9.71
N SER A 64 -3.09 -7.67 -9.11
CA SER A 64 -4.34 -8.40 -8.92
C SER A 64 -5.35 -7.62 -8.08
N GLY A 65 -4.91 -6.93 -7.03
CA GLY A 65 -5.79 -6.06 -6.24
C GLY A 65 -6.39 -4.92 -7.07
N VAL A 66 -5.58 -4.27 -7.91
CA VAL A 66 -6.05 -3.21 -8.81
C VAL A 66 -7.03 -3.76 -9.85
N ASP A 67 -6.73 -4.91 -10.45
CA ASP A 67 -7.61 -5.54 -11.45
C ASP A 67 -8.96 -5.93 -10.84
N VAL A 68 -8.97 -6.51 -9.63
CA VAL A 68 -10.21 -6.82 -8.92
C VAL A 68 -11.00 -5.55 -8.59
N ALA A 69 -10.33 -4.48 -8.11
CA ALA A 69 -11.00 -3.22 -7.83
C ALA A 69 -11.65 -2.62 -9.08
N ARG A 70 -10.96 -2.68 -10.23
CA ARG A 70 -11.48 -2.25 -11.53
C ARG A 70 -12.67 -3.11 -11.97
N ALA A 71 -12.54 -4.43 -11.91
CA ALA A 71 -13.61 -5.36 -12.29
C ALA A 71 -14.85 -5.23 -11.37
N SER A 72 -14.65 -4.82 -10.12
CA SER A 72 -15.71 -4.57 -9.14
C SER A 72 -16.36 -3.18 -9.27
N GLY A 73 -15.93 -2.35 -10.23
CA GLY A 73 -16.48 -1.01 -10.44
C GLY A 73 -16.12 0.00 -9.35
N LEU A 74 -15.06 -0.22 -8.57
CA LEU A 74 -14.63 0.71 -7.54
C LEU A 74 -14.03 1.97 -8.16
N GLY A 75 -14.61 3.13 -7.89
CA GLY A 75 -14.10 4.42 -8.38
C GLY A 75 -12.93 4.99 -7.58
N HIS A 76 -12.69 4.47 -6.37
CA HIS A 76 -11.68 4.96 -5.45
C HIS A 76 -11.00 3.79 -4.75
N VAL A 77 -9.67 3.71 -4.86
CA VAL A 77 -8.83 2.73 -4.15
C VAL A 77 -7.79 3.42 -3.28
N ALA A 78 -7.27 2.70 -2.30
CA ALA A 78 -6.20 3.19 -1.45
C ALA A 78 -5.03 2.20 -1.32
N GLY A 79 -3.82 2.70 -1.51
CA GLY A 79 -2.57 1.99 -1.28
C GLY A 79 -1.93 2.43 0.03
N CYS A 80 -1.94 1.59 1.05
CA CYS A 80 -1.45 1.94 2.38
C CYS A 80 -0.19 1.16 2.76
N THR A 81 0.69 1.81 3.54
CA THR A 81 1.97 1.21 3.93
C THR A 81 1.91 0.27 5.15
N GLY A 82 0.73 0.12 5.74
CA GLY A 82 0.47 -0.74 6.89
C GLY A 82 -0.95 -0.57 7.46
N LYS A 83 -1.31 -1.44 8.40
CA LYS A 83 -2.66 -1.55 8.98
C LYS A 83 -3.17 -0.25 9.61
N THR A 84 -2.32 0.48 10.33
CA THR A 84 -2.69 1.74 10.97
C THR A 84 -3.10 2.82 9.95
N SER A 85 -2.31 2.98 8.88
CA SER A 85 -2.65 3.90 7.79
C SER A 85 -3.88 3.45 7.02
N GLU A 86 -4.03 2.13 6.80
CA GLU A 86 -5.22 1.57 6.15
C GLU A 86 -6.49 1.90 6.95
N ALA A 87 -6.51 1.65 8.26
CA ALA A 87 -7.66 1.95 9.10
C ALA A 87 -8.01 3.46 9.10
N ALA A 88 -6.99 4.32 9.14
CA ALA A 88 -7.18 5.77 9.10
C ALA A 88 -7.76 6.25 7.76
N VAL A 89 -7.22 5.77 6.64
CA VAL A 89 -7.68 6.13 5.28
C VAL A 89 -9.09 5.60 5.02
N ARG A 90 -9.40 4.37 5.45
CA ARG A 90 -10.76 3.82 5.38
C ARG A 90 -11.75 4.68 6.14
N ARG A 91 -11.42 5.08 7.37
CA ARG A 91 -12.27 5.95 8.19
C ARG A 91 -12.44 7.34 7.56
N LEU A 92 -11.36 7.90 6.98
CA LEU A 92 -11.39 9.23 6.38
C LEU A 92 -12.30 9.31 5.15
N HIS A 93 -12.27 8.28 4.29
CA HIS A 93 -12.97 8.30 2.99
C HIS A 93 -14.17 7.36 2.92
N GLY A 94 -14.49 6.62 3.99
CA GLY A 94 -15.57 5.62 3.98
C GLY A 94 -15.28 4.41 3.08
N LEU A 95 -14.00 4.07 2.88
CA LEU A 95 -13.61 2.99 1.98
C LEU A 95 -13.87 1.61 2.57
N GLU A 96 -14.47 0.76 1.76
CA GLU A 96 -14.64 -0.66 2.04
C GLU A 96 -13.30 -1.39 1.95
N GLU A 97 -13.22 -2.56 2.58
CA GLU A 97 -11.98 -3.34 2.61
C GLU A 97 -11.48 -3.74 1.22
N ARG A 98 -12.41 -4.04 0.29
CA ARG A 98 -12.08 -4.38 -1.10
C ARG A 98 -11.42 -3.23 -1.89
N ALA A 99 -11.55 -1.99 -1.43
CA ALA A 99 -10.88 -0.83 -2.02
C ALA A 99 -9.42 -0.66 -1.53
N MET A 100 -8.99 -1.48 -0.56
CA MET A 100 -7.65 -1.40 0.01
C MET A 100 -6.67 -2.32 -0.72
N ILE A 101 -5.71 -1.71 -1.40
CA ILE A 101 -4.63 -2.41 -2.08
C ILE A 101 -3.46 -2.57 -1.10
N ASP A 102 -2.99 -3.81 -0.90
CA ASP A 102 -1.84 -4.10 -0.05
C ASP A 102 -0.52 -3.72 -0.76
N MET A 103 -0.25 -2.42 -0.79
CA MET A 103 0.93 -1.85 -1.42
C MET A 103 2.21 -2.10 -0.61
N GLY A 104 2.10 -2.21 0.72
CA GLY A 104 3.25 -2.26 1.61
C GLY A 104 4.21 -1.09 1.38
N GLY A 105 5.49 -1.38 1.11
CA GLY A 105 6.51 -0.38 0.79
C GLY A 105 6.59 -0.01 -0.69
N PHE A 106 5.89 -0.70 -1.59
CA PHE A 106 6.15 -0.66 -3.03
C PHE A 106 5.26 0.36 -3.78
N ALA A 107 5.35 1.63 -3.41
CA ALA A 107 4.58 2.70 -4.04
C ALA A 107 4.81 2.79 -5.55
N GLY A 108 6.05 2.59 -6.01
CA GLY A 108 6.37 2.55 -7.43
C GLY A 108 5.68 1.44 -8.21
N GLY A 109 5.48 0.27 -7.57
CA GLY A 109 4.75 -0.84 -8.18
C GLY A 109 3.30 -0.47 -8.47
N LEU A 110 2.62 0.07 -7.45
CA LEU A 110 1.23 0.51 -7.56
C LEU A 110 1.08 1.65 -8.58
N LEU A 111 1.91 2.70 -8.49
CA LEU A 111 1.81 3.88 -9.37
C LEU A 111 2.08 3.54 -10.83
N LYS A 112 3.11 2.73 -11.12
CA LYS A 112 3.44 2.32 -12.49
C LYS A 112 2.34 1.44 -13.10
N TYR A 113 1.66 0.64 -12.28
CA TYR A 113 0.56 -0.19 -12.73
C TYR A 113 -0.70 0.64 -13.01
N LEU A 114 -1.08 1.53 -12.09
CA LEU A 114 -2.23 2.44 -12.26
C LEU A 114 -2.07 3.39 -13.44
N ARG A 115 -0.84 3.80 -13.79
CA ARG A 115 -0.61 4.57 -15.04
C ARG A 115 -1.11 3.83 -16.28
N ARG A 116 -0.98 2.51 -16.33
CA ARG A 116 -1.43 1.68 -17.47
C ARG A 116 -2.88 1.20 -17.30
N HIS A 117 -3.35 1.13 -16.06
CA HIS A 117 -4.67 0.63 -15.68
C HIS A 117 -5.36 1.63 -14.76
N PRO A 118 -5.78 2.81 -15.28
CA PRO A 118 -6.23 3.91 -14.45
C PRO A 118 -7.52 3.58 -13.71
N LEU A 119 -7.63 4.17 -12.52
CA LEU A 119 -8.82 4.26 -11.69
C LEU A 119 -9.10 5.75 -11.42
N PRO A 120 -10.36 6.18 -11.24
CA PRO A 120 -10.68 7.59 -11.10
C PRO A 120 -9.94 8.28 -9.95
N ARG A 121 -9.77 7.59 -8.80
CA ARG A 121 -9.12 8.14 -7.61
C ARG A 121 -8.25 7.12 -6.87
N LEU A 122 -7.09 7.58 -6.43
CA LEU A 122 -6.13 6.85 -5.59
C LEU A 122 -5.85 7.64 -4.31
N THR A 123 -5.88 6.99 -3.15
CA THR A 123 -5.30 7.54 -1.91
C THR A 123 -4.05 6.76 -1.51
N LEU A 124 -2.93 7.44 -1.29
CA LEU A 124 -1.74 6.87 -0.69
C LEU A 124 -1.71 7.17 0.81
N GLY A 125 -1.65 6.13 1.64
CA GLY A 125 -1.66 6.26 3.09
C GLY A 125 -0.38 5.75 3.74
N GLY A 126 0.23 6.53 4.63
CA GLY A 126 1.38 6.02 5.37
C GLY A 126 1.86 6.89 6.52
N GLY A 127 2.78 6.33 7.30
CA GLY A 127 3.46 7.08 8.35
C GLY A 127 4.37 8.16 7.77
N PHE A 128 4.63 9.21 8.56
CA PHE A 128 5.46 10.36 8.16
C PHE A 128 6.78 9.96 7.46
N ALA A 129 7.55 9.02 8.03
CA ALA A 129 8.82 8.58 7.46
C ALA A 129 8.71 7.91 6.07
N LYS A 130 7.60 7.24 5.76
CA LYS A 130 7.40 6.60 4.45
C LYS A 130 6.89 7.63 3.44
N MET A 131 6.01 8.53 3.86
CA MET A 131 5.52 9.60 2.99
C MET A 131 6.62 10.63 2.68
N SER A 132 7.55 10.89 3.61
CA SER A 132 8.71 11.75 3.34
C SER A 132 9.64 11.16 2.28
N LYS A 133 9.83 9.82 2.26
CA LYS A 133 10.59 9.15 1.20
C LYS A 133 9.92 9.32 -0.16
N LEU A 134 8.60 9.13 -0.24
CA LEU A 134 7.85 9.35 -1.47
C LEU A 134 7.93 10.82 -1.91
N ALA A 135 7.77 11.76 -0.99
CA ALA A 135 7.92 13.18 -1.26
C ALA A 135 9.33 13.53 -1.80
N ALA A 136 10.37 12.86 -1.32
CA ALA A 136 11.74 13.00 -1.81
C ALA A 136 12.04 12.19 -3.09
N GLY A 137 11.04 11.59 -3.74
CA GLY A 137 11.22 10.87 -5.02
C GLY A 137 11.57 9.38 -4.90
N ASN A 138 11.53 8.80 -3.70
CA ASN A 138 11.78 7.36 -3.52
C ASN A 138 10.48 6.58 -3.65
N PHE A 139 10.49 5.54 -4.49
CA PHE A 139 9.31 4.73 -4.79
C PHE A 139 9.26 3.37 -4.10
N ASP A 140 10.38 2.93 -3.52
CA ASP A 140 10.43 1.85 -2.53
C ASP A 140 10.63 2.48 -1.15
N LEU A 141 9.60 2.40 -0.32
CA LEU A 141 9.52 3.08 0.97
C LEU A 141 10.13 2.24 2.10
N ASN A 142 10.62 1.03 1.79
CA ASN A 142 11.30 0.18 2.75
C ASN A 142 12.60 0.85 3.24
N SER A 143 12.91 0.73 4.53
CA SER A 143 14.15 1.27 5.10
C SER A 143 15.41 0.62 4.54
N ARG A 144 15.32 -0.62 4.04
CA ARG A 144 16.43 -1.31 3.36
C ARG A 144 16.69 -0.77 1.95
N ALA A 145 15.67 -0.23 1.29
CA ALA A 145 15.79 0.31 -0.07
C ALA A 145 16.22 1.77 -0.07
N ALA A 146 15.64 2.58 0.82
CA ALA A 146 15.99 3.98 0.96
C ALA A 146 15.91 4.42 2.43
N ALA A 147 16.93 5.13 2.89
CA ALA A 147 16.89 5.84 4.17
C ALA A 147 15.95 7.06 4.08
N VAL A 148 15.59 7.63 5.23
CA VAL A 148 14.91 8.94 5.22
C VAL A 148 15.96 10.02 4.98
N ASP A 149 15.68 10.92 4.03
CA ASP A 149 16.50 12.09 3.78
C ASP A 149 16.20 13.20 4.80
N ILE A 150 17.06 13.30 5.81
CA ILE A 150 16.98 14.29 6.89
C ILE A 150 17.26 15.70 6.37
N ALA A 151 18.22 15.85 5.46
CA ALA A 151 18.58 17.15 4.88
C ALA A 151 17.42 17.70 4.05
N TRP A 152 16.77 16.86 3.25
CA TRP A 152 15.58 17.23 2.50
C TRP A 152 14.42 17.67 3.41
N LEU A 153 14.19 16.95 4.52
CA LEU A 153 13.16 17.33 5.51
C LEU A 153 13.49 18.65 6.22
N ALA A 154 14.75 18.90 6.57
CA ALA A 154 15.19 20.17 7.12
C ALA A 154 14.96 21.32 6.12
N GLY A 155 15.21 21.09 4.82
CA GLY A 155 14.85 22.04 3.76
C GLY A 155 13.33 22.29 3.66
N GLN A 156 12.48 21.31 3.97
CA GLN A 156 11.04 21.56 4.05
C GLN A 156 10.67 22.47 5.22
N LEU A 157 11.35 22.33 6.38
CA LEU A 157 11.15 23.24 7.52
C LEU A 157 11.58 24.67 7.17
N GLU A 158 12.68 24.83 6.45
CA GLU A 158 13.16 26.14 5.98
C GLU A 158 12.12 26.81 5.08
N ARG A 159 11.57 26.07 4.12
CA ARG A 159 10.48 26.54 3.24
C ARG A 159 9.21 26.91 3.98
N LEU A 160 8.99 26.34 5.17
CA LEU A 160 7.86 26.66 6.05
C LEU A 160 8.14 27.85 6.98
N GLY A 161 9.31 28.49 6.86
CA GLY A 161 9.69 29.65 7.66
C GLY A 161 10.21 29.29 9.05
N ALA A 162 10.78 28.10 9.24
CA ALA A 162 11.40 27.74 10.50
C ALA A 162 12.57 28.69 10.84
N PRO A 163 12.70 29.14 12.11
CA PRO A 163 13.80 30.02 12.51
C PRO A 163 15.14 29.29 12.45
N ALA A 164 16.23 30.05 12.27
CA ALA A 164 17.58 29.49 12.11
C ALA A 164 18.00 28.55 13.25
N ALA A 165 17.59 28.83 14.49
CA ALA A 165 17.84 27.98 15.65
C ALA A 165 17.19 26.57 15.50
N LEU A 166 15.95 26.52 14.99
CA LEU A 166 15.24 25.26 14.73
C LEU A 166 15.90 24.52 13.57
N LEU A 167 16.32 25.22 12.51
CA LEU A 167 17.01 24.60 11.37
C LEU A 167 18.35 23.97 11.76
N ALA A 168 19.11 24.61 12.65
CA ALA A 168 20.35 24.06 13.17
C ALA A 168 20.10 22.75 13.95
N GLU A 169 19.04 22.70 14.76
CA GLU A 169 18.64 21.49 15.49
C GLU A 169 18.10 20.40 14.54
N ALA A 170 17.30 20.80 13.54
CA ALA A 170 16.74 19.93 12.53
C ALA A 170 17.83 19.21 11.70
N ALA A 171 18.90 19.91 11.35
CA ALA A 171 20.04 19.35 10.61
C ALA A 171 20.77 18.23 11.38
N ALA A 172 20.75 18.28 12.72
CA ALA A 172 21.36 17.28 13.60
C ALA A 172 20.38 16.16 14.01
N ALA A 173 19.12 16.19 13.56
CA ALA A 173 18.11 15.25 14.01
C ALA A 173 18.36 13.82 13.45
N PRO A 174 18.40 12.78 14.31
CA PRO A 174 18.72 11.42 13.86
C PRO A 174 17.55 10.71 13.16
N THR A 175 16.32 11.24 13.26
CA THR A 175 15.12 10.57 12.74
C THR A 175 14.08 11.54 12.20
N ALA A 176 13.27 11.05 11.27
CA ALA A 176 12.08 11.76 10.77
C ALA A 176 11.10 12.12 11.90
N ALA A 177 10.97 11.26 12.90
CA ALA A 177 10.07 11.50 14.03
C ALA A 177 10.55 12.67 14.90
N ARG A 178 11.87 12.80 15.10
CA ARG A 178 12.44 13.97 15.79
C ARG A 178 12.20 15.24 15.01
N LEU A 179 12.43 15.25 13.69
CA LEU A 179 12.13 16.40 12.83
C LEU A 179 10.65 16.80 12.88
N LEU A 180 9.74 15.83 12.83
CA LEU A 180 8.31 16.10 12.97
C LEU A 180 7.97 16.70 14.34
N ALA A 181 8.58 16.22 15.41
CA ALA A 181 8.39 16.81 16.74
C ALA A 181 8.98 18.23 16.84
N LEU A 182 10.14 18.49 16.22
CA LEU A 182 10.76 19.81 16.17
C LEU A 182 9.96 20.82 15.36
N ALA A 183 9.22 20.37 14.35
CA ALA A 183 8.35 21.24 13.57
C ALA A 183 7.32 21.98 14.43
N GLY A 184 6.87 21.37 15.54
CA GLY A 184 5.84 21.95 16.41
C GLY A 184 4.58 22.27 15.61
N GLU A 185 4.18 23.54 15.61
CA GLU A 185 3.01 24.05 14.88
C GLU A 185 3.26 24.23 13.36
N LEU A 186 4.50 24.09 12.89
CA LEU A 186 4.78 24.17 11.46
C LEU A 186 4.12 23.00 10.73
N PRO A 187 3.45 23.24 9.58
CA PRO A 187 2.69 22.21 8.87
C PRO A 187 3.60 21.30 8.02
N LEU A 188 4.59 20.66 8.67
CA LEU A 188 5.57 19.79 8.00
C LEU A 188 4.92 18.54 7.41
N ALA A 189 4.04 17.84 8.15
CA ALA A 189 3.35 16.66 7.63
C ALA A 189 2.40 17.00 6.45
N PRO A 190 1.59 18.08 6.49
CA PRO A 190 0.85 18.55 5.31
C PRO A 190 1.76 18.92 4.13
N ALA A 191 2.90 19.57 4.36
CA ALA A 191 3.86 19.89 3.29
C ALA A 191 4.44 18.64 2.63
N VAL A 192 4.80 17.63 3.44
CA VAL A 192 5.24 16.32 2.95
C VAL A 192 4.14 15.61 2.16
N ALA A 193 2.88 15.65 2.63
CA ALA A 193 1.75 15.07 1.91
C ALA A 193 1.57 15.71 0.53
N ARG A 194 1.61 17.05 0.45
CA ARG A 194 1.55 17.78 -0.83
C ARG A 194 2.67 17.36 -1.77
N GLN A 195 3.92 17.33 -1.30
CA GLN A 195 5.03 16.99 -2.19
C GLN A 195 4.99 15.51 -2.62
N ALA A 196 4.59 14.59 -1.74
CA ALA A 196 4.38 13.19 -2.11
C ALA A 196 3.28 13.02 -3.17
N ARG A 197 2.22 13.84 -3.10
CA ARG A 197 1.15 13.87 -4.10
C ARG A 197 1.70 14.31 -5.46
N GLU A 198 2.47 15.39 -5.49
CA GLU A 198 3.10 15.86 -6.74
C GLU A 198 4.03 14.80 -7.35
N THR A 199 4.84 14.12 -6.53
CA THR A 199 5.67 13.00 -7.00
C THR A 199 4.84 11.85 -7.57
N ALA A 200 3.72 11.49 -6.93
CA ALA A 200 2.84 10.44 -7.40
C ALA A 200 2.14 10.83 -8.73
N LEU A 201 1.64 12.06 -8.83
CA LEU A 201 1.01 12.60 -10.03
C LEU A 201 1.96 12.63 -11.22
N ALA A 202 3.23 13.02 -11.00
CA ALA A 202 4.26 12.99 -12.03
C ALA A 202 4.46 11.58 -12.62
N VAL A 203 4.43 10.54 -11.77
CA VAL A 203 4.52 9.14 -12.24
C VAL A 203 3.27 8.71 -13.00
N LEU A 204 2.08 9.10 -12.54
CA LEU A 204 0.81 8.71 -13.16
C LEU A 204 0.58 9.39 -14.51
N SER A 205 1.15 10.58 -14.71
CA SER A 205 1.06 11.34 -15.97
C SER A 205 -0.39 11.67 -16.39
N GLY A 206 -1.30 11.83 -15.41
CA GLY A 206 -2.71 12.15 -15.61
C GLY A 206 -3.66 10.94 -15.47
N GLY A 207 -4.97 11.20 -15.57
CA GLY A 207 -6.01 10.15 -15.58
C GLY A 207 -6.40 9.54 -14.23
N VAL A 208 -5.73 9.93 -13.13
CA VAL A 208 -6.01 9.47 -11.77
C VAL A 208 -5.92 10.65 -10.80
N ALA A 209 -6.99 10.95 -10.07
CA ALA A 209 -6.94 11.90 -8.96
C ALA A 209 -6.19 11.26 -7.77
N VAL A 210 -5.33 12.02 -7.10
CA VAL A 210 -4.47 11.47 -6.03
C VAL A 210 -4.65 12.24 -4.73
N ASP A 211 -4.98 11.51 -3.66
CA ASP A 211 -4.81 11.99 -2.29
C ASP A 211 -3.58 11.35 -1.64
N VAL A 212 -2.94 12.07 -0.72
CA VAL A 212 -1.92 11.54 0.19
C VAL A 212 -2.31 11.84 1.62
N VAL A 213 -2.32 10.80 2.45
CA VAL A 213 -2.68 10.85 3.87
C VAL A 213 -1.48 10.41 4.72
N VAL A 214 -1.01 11.31 5.58
CA VAL A 214 0.05 11.07 6.54
C VAL A 214 -0.55 10.82 7.91
N VAL A 215 -0.17 9.70 8.54
CA VAL A 215 -0.66 9.32 9.87
C VAL A 215 0.47 9.23 10.89
N ASP A 216 0.13 9.47 12.16
CA ASP A 216 1.00 9.16 13.29
C ASP A 216 0.92 7.66 13.68
N ARG A 217 1.57 7.28 14.78
CA ARG A 217 1.54 5.90 15.29
C ARG A 217 0.19 5.49 15.88
N ALA A 218 -0.62 6.44 16.33
CA ALA A 218 -1.97 6.20 16.85
C ALA A 218 -3.02 6.08 15.74
N GLY A 219 -2.66 6.40 14.50
CA GLY A 219 -3.60 6.43 13.36
C GLY A 219 -4.39 7.74 13.28
N THR A 220 -3.91 8.79 13.92
CA THR A 220 -4.40 10.17 13.73
C THR A 220 -3.86 10.69 12.40
N VAL A 221 -4.72 11.35 11.62
CA VAL A 221 -4.29 12.03 10.40
C VAL A 221 -3.59 13.32 10.80
N ILE A 222 -2.31 13.43 10.48
CA ILE A 222 -1.46 14.59 10.79
C ILE A 222 -1.10 15.41 9.54
N GLY A 223 -1.38 14.88 8.35
CA GLY A 223 -1.20 15.58 7.08
C GLY A 223 -2.08 14.99 5.99
N HIS A 224 -2.61 15.84 5.12
CA HIS A 224 -3.47 15.45 4.02
C HIS A 224 -3.30 16.41 2.85
N ALA A 225 -3.29 15.89 1.62
CA ALA A 225 -3.31 16.66 0.37
C ALA A 225 -4.13 15.90 -0.67
N GLY A 226 -5.06 16.57 -1.35
CA GLY A 226 -5.95 16.01 -2.39
C GLY A 226 -6.06 16.92 -3.60
#